data_AF-A0A418REI5-F1
#
_entry.id   AF-A0A418REI5-F1
#
_cell.length_a   1.000
_cell.length_b   1.000
_cell.length_c   1.000
_cell.angle_alpha   90.00
_cell.angle_beta   90.00
_cell.angle_gamma   90.00
#
_symmetry.space_group_name_H-M   'P 1'
#
loop_
_entity.id
_entity.type
_entity.pdbx_description
1 polymer ?
#
loop_
_entity_poly.entity_id
_entity_poly.type
_entity_poly.pdbx_seq_one_letter_code
_entity_poly.pdbx_strand_id
1 'polypeptide(L)' 'MNDDIRAAVQARLEEKHMSRADLARAMGKTPQEVTRALNGGKDGGGKIPGIWAAILEALDLRLTVEPGQGSKTGEGGQV' A
#
# COMPACT_ATOMS: atom_id res chain seq x y z
N MET A 1 0.23 -4.87 -4.09
CA MET A 1 0.58 -3.51 -3.62
C MET A 1 2.10 -3.36 -3.65
N ASN A 2 2.63 -2.30 -4.28
CA ASN A 2 4.08 -2.09 -4.41
C ASN A 2 4.72 -1.67 -3.07
N ASP A 3 6.04 -1.83 -2.94
CA ASP A 3 6.82 -1.51 -1.75
C ASP A 3 6.73 -0.03 -1.38
N ASP A 4 6.66 0.89 -2.34
CA ASP A 4 6.48 2.33 -2.08
C ASP A 4 5.21 2.64 -1.27
N ILE A 5 4.11 1.96 -1.64
CA ILE A 5 2.82 2.15 -0.95
C ILE A 5 2.88 1.53 0.44
N ARG A 6 3.59 0.41 0.63
CA ARG A 6 3.81 -0.18 1.96
C ARG A 6 4.64 0.74 2.84
N ALA A 7 5.68 1.36 2.28
CA ALA A 7 6.52 2.31 2.99
C ALA A 7 5.72 3.55 3.43
N ALA A 8 4.88 4.10 2.54
CA ALA A 8 4.01 5.23 2.88
C ALA A 8 3.02 4.88 4.01
N VAL A 9 2.42 3.69 3.97
CA VAL A 9 1.54 3.20 5.04
C VAL A 9 2.31 3.01 6.36
N GLN A 10 3.52 2.47 6.31
CA GLN A 10 4.36 2.27 7.49
C GLN A 10 4.75 3.62 8.12
N ALA A 11 5.20 4.59 7.31
CA ALA A 11 5.50 5.94 7.80
C ALA A 11 4.28 6.57 8.47
N ARG A 12 3.09 6.42 7.87
CA ARG A 12 1.85 6.96 8.44
C ARG A 12 1.46 6.33 9.78
N LEU A 13 1.71 5.04 9.95
CA LEU A 13 1.52 4.36 11.23
C LEU A 13 2.44 4.92 12.31
N GLU A 14 3.70 5.18 11.96
CA GLU A 14 4.68 5.76 12.88
C GLU A 14 4.30 7.20 13.29
N GLU A 15 3.89 8.04 12.33
CA GLU A 15 3.41 9.41 12.59
C GLU A 15 2.20 9.44 13.53
N LYS A 16 1.29 8.47 13.40
CA LYS A 16 0.09 8.36 14.25
C LYS A 16 0.34 7.60 15.56
N HIS A 17 1.57 7.15 15.81
CA HIS A 17 1.92 6.26 16.93
C HIS A 17 1.01 5.02 17.02
N MET A 18 0.58 4.48 15.88
CA MET A 18 -0.33 3.34 15.79
C MET A 18 0.44 2.05 15.51
N SER A 19 0.19 1.01 16.31
CA SER A 19 0.69 -0.33 15.97
C SER A 19 -0.19 -1.00 14.91
N ARG A 20 0.31 -2.07 14.29
CA ARG A 20 -0.47 -2.90 13.36
C ARG A 20 -1.72 -3.52 14.03
N ALA A 21 -1.65 -3.79 15.33
CA ALA A 21 -2.79 -4.28 16.10
C ALA A 21 -3.86 -3.20 16.28
N ASP A 22 -3.45 -1.95 16.47
CA ASP A 22 -4.36 -0.81 16.58
C ASP A 22 -5.04 -0.51 15.25
N LEU A 23 -4.28 -0.59 14.15
CA LEU A 23 -4.85 -0.51 12.80
C LEU A 23 -5.89 -1.62 12.56
N ALA A 24 -5.58 -2.86 12.94
CA ALA A 24 -6.52 -3.97 12.81
C ALA A 24 -7.82 -3.73 13.59
N ARG A 25 -7.72 -3.23 14.84
CA ARG A 25 -8.87 -2.85 15.66
C ARG A 25 -9.68 -1.73 15.02
N ALA A 26 -9.03 -0.68 14.53
CA ALA A 26 -9.69 0.46 13.87
C ALA A 26 -10.50 0.04 12.64
N MET A 27 -10.05 -1.01 11.94
CA MET A 27 -10.70 -1.55 10.75
C MET A 27 -11.70 -2.68 11.05
N GLY A 28 -11.83 -3.13 12.30
CA GLY A 28 -12.62 -4.32 12.65
C GLY A 28 -12.07 -5.62 12.03
N LYS A 29 -10.74 -5.72 11.89
CA LYS A 29 -10.02 -6.88 11.32
C LYS A 29 -9.12 -7.54 12.34
N THR A 30 -8.65 -8.75 12.02
CA THR A 30 -7.65 -9.43 12.84
C THR A 30 -6.24 -8.90 12.55
N PRO A 31 -5.33 -8.90 13.55
CA PRO A 31 -3.92 -8.54 13.32
C PRO A 31 -3.23 -9.42 12.27
N GLN A 32 -3.67 -10.68 12.11
CA GLN A 32 -3.14 -11.61 11.11
C GLN A 32 -3.49 -11.17 9.68
N GLU A 33 -4.72 -10.72 9.45
CA GLU A 33 -5.14 -10.18 8.15
C GLU A 33 -4.31 -8.96 7.76
N VAL A 34 -4.12 -8.02 8.70
CA VAL A 34 -3.31 -6.82 8.48
C VAL A 34 -1.83 -7.18 8.24
N THR A 35 -1.28 -8.09 9.05
CA THR A 35 0.12 -8.55 8.89
C THR A 35 0.34 -9.22 7.54
N ARG A 36 -0.60 -10.06 7.09
CA ARG A 36 -0.55 -10.72 5.79
C ARG A 36 -0.60 -9.70 4.65
N ALA A 37 -1.42 -8.66 4.78
CA ALA A 37 -1.51 -7.60 3.78
C ALA A 37 -0.20 -6.79 3.69
N LEU A 38 0.36 -6.37 4.83
CA LEU A 38 1.56 -5.54 4.89
C LEU A 38 2.85 -6.30 4.55
N ASN A 39 2.93 -7.59 4.86
CA ASN A 39 4.16 -8.37 4.62
C ASN A 39 4.21 -9.03 3.24
N GLY A 40 3.13 -9.03 2.45
CA GLY A 40 3.09 -9.41 1.03
C GLY A 40 3.99 -10.58 0.60
N GLY A 41 3.50 -11.82 0.67
CA GLY A 41 4.25 -12.99 0.15
C GLY A 41 4.05 -13.27 -1.35
N LYS A 42 4.92 -14.11 -1.93
CA LYS A 42 4.94 -14.57 -3.34
C LYS A 42 3.59 -15.15 -3.82
N ASP A 43 2.79 -15.70 -2.90
CA ASP A 43 1.46 -16.29 -3.16
C ASP A 43 0.31 -15.61 -2.38
N GLY A 44 0.59 -14.56 -1.61
CA GLY A 44 -0.36 -14.06 -0.58
C GLY A 44 -0.86 -12.63 -0.73
N GLY A 45 -0.16 -11.80 -1.52
CA GLY A 45 -0.45 -10.36 -1.61
C GLY A 45 -1.23 -9.91 -2.85
N GLY A 46 -1.57 -10.85 -3.75
CA GLY A 46 -2.09 -10.52 -5.09
C GLY A 46 -3.59 -10.24 -5.19
N LYS A 47 -4.38 -10.46 -4.13
CA LYS A 47 -5.85 -10.55 -4.25
C LYS A 47 -6.69 -9.86 -3.17
N ILE A 48 -6.16 -8.92 -2.40
CA ILE A 48 -7.00 -8.21 -1.42
C ILE A 48 -7.09 -6.70 -1.69
N PRO A 49 -7.73 -6.26 -2.79
CA PRO A 49 -8.07 -4.84 -2.99
C PRO A 49 -8.82 -4.22 -1.80
N GLY A 50 -9.72 -4.99 -1.17
CA GLY A 50 -10.58 -4.48 -0.08
C GLY A 50 -9.84 -4.13 1.21
N ILE A 51 -8.82 -4.90 1.60
CA ILE A 51 -8.07 -4.60 2.83
C ILE A 51 -7.20 -3.35 2.65
N TRP A 52 -6.65 -3.14 1.45
CA TRP A 52 -5.87 -1.95 1.16
C TRP A 52 -6.71 -0.68 1.17
N ALA A 53 -7.92 -0.71 0.61
CA ALA A 53 -8.86 0.40 0.71
C ALA A 53 -9.14 0.76 2.18
N ALA A 54 -9.44 -0.24 3.01
CA ALA A 54 -9.72 -0.03 4.43
C ALA A 54 -8.50 0.43 5.25
N ILE A 55 -7.28 -0.03 4.91
CA ILE A 55 -6.04 0.48 5.51
C ILE A 55 -5.87 1.97 5.21
N LEU A 56 -6.05 2.35 3.94
CA LEU A 56 -5.88 3.74 3.51
C LEU A 56 -6.93 4.64 4.16
N GLU A 57 -8.18 4.22 4.20
CA GLU A 57 -9.27 4.94 4.87
C GLU A 57 -8.99 5.13 6.37
N ALA A 58 -8.60 4.07 7.08
CA ALA A 58 -8.29 4.15 8.52
C ALA A 58 -7.09 5.06 8.83
N LEU A 59 -6.16 5.18 7.88
CA LEU A 59 -4.97 6.02 8.00
C LEU A 59 -5.15 7.44 7.46
N ASP A 60 -6.33 7.75 6.90
CA ASP A 60 -6.64 9.00 6.20
C ASP A 60 -5.64 9.26 5.05
N LEU A 61 -5.37 8.21 4.26
CA LEU A 61 -4.49 8.24 3.10
C LEU A 61 -5.31 8.17 1.82
N ARG A 62 -4.85 8.90 0.80
CA ARG A 62 -5.47 8.94 -0.53
C ARG A 62 -4.57 8.28 -1.57
N LEU A 63 -5.12 7.38 -2.36
CA LEU A 63 -4.47 6.90 -3.58
C LEU A 63 -4.62 7.96 -4.68
N THR A 64 -3.50 8.41 -5.23
CA THR A 64 -3.45 9.28 -6.40
C THR A 64 -2.82 8.53 -7.57
N VAL A 65 -3.15 8.98 -8.78
CA VAL A 65 -2.52 8.50 -10.01
C VAL A 65 -1.50 9.52 -10.47
N GLU A 66 -0.31 9.06 -10.83
CA GLU A 66 0.74 9.89 -11.42
C GLU A 66 1.13 9.32 -12.78
N PRO A 67 1.60 10.15 -13.73
CA PRO A 67 2.15 9.65 -14.99
C PRO A 67 3.25 8.63 -14.70
N GLY A 68 3.07 7.39 -15.15
CA GLY A 68 4.12 6.40 -15.07
C GLY A 68 5.35 6.93 -15.81
N GLN A 69 6.54 6.70 -15.26
CA GLN A 69 7.77 6.81 -16.04
C GLN A 69 7.77 5.67 -17.06
N GLY A 70 6.96 5.80 -18.11
CA GLY A 70 7.08 4.99 -19.30
C GLY A 70 8.53 5.08 -19.73
N SER A 71 9.18 3.92 -19.83
CA SER A 71 10.57 3.78 -20.23
C SER A 71 10.83 4.72 -21.40
N LYS A 72 11.63 5.77 -21.21
CA LYS A 72 12.19 6.52 -22.34
C LYS A 72 13.23 5.61 -23.00
N THR A 73 12.75 4.63 -23.75
CA THR A 73 13.55 3.82 -24.65
C THR A 73 12.82 3.78 -25.98
N GLY A 74 13.25 4.67 -26.89
CA GLY A 74 12.94 4.62 -28.31
C GLY A 74 11.79 5.52 -28.75
N GLU A 75 12.11 6.72 -29.22
CA GLU A 75 11.82 7.15 -30.60
C GLU A 75 12.35 8.58 -30.79
N GLY A 76 13.47 8.64 -31.50
CA GLY A 76 14.16 9.86 -31.93
C GLY A 76 15.09 9.49 -33.07
N GLY A 77 14.54 8.78 -34.06
CA GLY A 77 15.17 8.59 -35.36
C GLY A 77 14.98 9.85 -36.21
N GLN A 78 16.10 10.37 -36.71
CA GLN A 78 16.29 10.92 -38.06
C GLN A 78 15.29 12.00 -38.56
N VAL A 79 15.77 13.25 -38.62
CA VAL A 79 16.04 13.98 -39.89
C VAL A 79 17.23 14.91 -39.70
#